data_AF-A0A1A7YYQ8-F1
#
_entry.id   AF-A0A1A7YYQ8-F1
#
_cell.length_a   1.000
_cell.length_b   1.000
_cell.length_c   1.000
_cell.angle_alpha   90.00
_cell.angle_beta   90.00
_cell.angle_gamma   90.00
#
_symmetry.space_group_name_H-M   'P 1'
#
loop_
_entity.id
_entity.type
_entity.pdbx_description
1 polymer ?
#
loop_
_entity_poly.entity_id
_entity_poly.type
_entity_poly.pdbx_seq_one_letter_code
_entity_poly.pdbx_strand_id
1 'polypeptide(L)' 'GHLKLLEKEYFGLEFRHHSGHYVWLELLKPLVKQIKYTSDLFFRFIVKFFPPDPGQLKRGLTRHLFALQI' A
#
# COMPACT_ATOMS: atom_id res chain seq x y z
N GLY A 1 13.70 -0.04 8.17
CA GLY A 1 12.45 0.29 7.46
C GLY A 1 11.71 1.39 8.21
N HIS A 2 11.12 2.35 7.50
CA HIS A 2 10.57 3.59 8.06
C HIS A 2 9.47 3.38 9.13
N LEU A 3 8.51 2.48 8.88
CA LEU A 3 7.38 2.22 9.80
C LEU A 3 7.59 1.02 10.74
N LYS A 4 8.71 0.28 10.61
CA LYS A 4 8.98 -0.97 11.36
C LYS A 4 7.80 -1.97 11.37
N LEU A 5 7.03 -1.99 10.28
CA LEU A 5 5.83 -2.83 10.14
C LEU A 5 6.19 -4.30 9.97
N LEU A 6 5.63 -5.16 10.81
CA LEU A 6 5.87 -6.61 10.78
C LEU A 6 4.88 -7.35 9.88
N GLU A 7 3.59 -6.99 9.95
CA GLU A 7 2.50 -7.59 9.16
C GLU A 7 2.32 -6.78 7.85
N LYS A 8 3.37 -6.73 7.04
CA LYS A 8 3.43 -5.90 5.82
C LYS A 8 2.58 -6.45 4.67
N GLU A 9 2.24 -7.74 4.71
CA GLU A 9 1.46 -8.44 3.70
C GLU A 9 0.07 -7.85 3.48
N TYR A 10 -0.48 -7.15 4.48
CA TYR A 10 -1.80 -6.51 4.39
C TYR A 10 -1.80 -5.19 3.63
N PHE A 11 -0.63 -4.60 3.36
CA PHE A 11 -0.52 -3.26 2.80
C PHE A 11 0.12 -3.27 1.42
N GLY A 12 -0.16 -2.23 0.66
CA GLY A 12 0.47 -1.98 -0.63
C GLY A 12 0.71 -0.50 -0.85
N LEU A 13 1.43 -0.22 -1.92
CA LEU A 13 1.52 1.12 -2.49
C LEU A 13 0.64 1.18 -3.73
N GLU A 14 -0.15 2.23 -3.84
CA GLU A 14 -0.83 2.58 -5.08
C GLU A 14 -0.41 3.98 -5.54
N PHE A 15 -0.52 4.23 -6.83
CA PHE A 15 -0.26 5.55 -7.42
C PHE A 15 -1.32 5.85 -8.48
N ARG A 16 -1.49 7.14 -8.79
CA ARG A 16 -2.39 7.56 -9.86
C ARG A 16 -1.71 7.31 -11.21
N HIS A 17 -2.27 6.39 -11.98
CA HIS A 17 -1.80 6.09 -13.33
C HIS A 17 -2.15 7.25 -14.28
N HIS A 18 -1.47 7.32 -15.44
CA HIS A 18 -1.73 8.36 -16.44
C HIS A 18 -3.17 8.32 -17.00
N SER A 19 -3.87 7.19 -16.86
CA SER A 19 -5.30 7.07 -17.19
C SER A 19 -6.23 7.67 -16.12
N GLY A 20 -5.70 8.22 -15.03
CA GLY A 20 -6.46 8.82 -13.94
C GLY A 20 -6.90 7.85 -12.85
N HIS A 21 -6.85 6.53 -13.09
CA HIS A 21 -7.18 5.51 -12.10
C HIS A 21 -6.00 5.22 -11.16
N TYR A 22 -6.32 4.80 -9.93
CA TYR A 22 -5.31 4.27 -9.02
C TYR A 22 -4.95 2.84 -9.38
N VAL A 23 -3.65 2.54 -9.41
CA VAL A 23 -3.12 1.21 -9.69
C VAL A 23 -2.12 0.82 -8.61
N TRP A 24 -2.08 -0.47 -8.29
CA TRP A 24 -1.11 -1.01 -7.34
C TRP A 24 0.29 -1.05 -7.95
N LEU A 25 1.29 -0.67 -7.15
CA LEU A 25 2.69 -0.89 -7.48
C LEU A 25 3.00 -2.39 -7.41
N GLU A 26 3.54 -2.92 -8.50
CA GLU A 26 3.98 -4.30 -8.60
C GLU A 26 5.42 -4.42 -8.10
N LEU A 27 5.59 -4.99 -6.90
CA LEU A 27 6.90 -5.06 -6.23
C LEU A 27 7.95 -5.90 -6.98
N LEU A 28 7.53 -6.78 -7.89
CA LEU A 28 8.41 -7.65 -8.68
C LEU A 28 8.81 -7.04 -10.03
N LYS A 29 8.20 -5.92 -10.44
CA LYS A 29 8.53 -5.25 -11.70
C LYS A 29 9.40 -4.02 -11.42
N PRO A 30 10.38 -3.71 -12.29
CA PRO A 30 11.15 -2.47 -12.17
C PRO A 30 10.24 -1.24 -12.17
N LEU A 31 10.52 -0.26 -11.30
CA LEU A 31 9.70 0.95 -11.15
C LEU A 31 9.59 1.73 -12.47
N VAL A 32 10.70 1.84 -13.20
CA VAL A 32 10.77 2.51 -14.52
C VAL A 32 9.85 1.88 -15.57
N LYS A 33 9.50 0.60 -15.42
CA LYS A 33 8.56 -0.08 -16.33
C LYS A 33 7.10 0.19 -15.97
N GLN A 34 6.83 0.71 -14.78
CA GLN A 34 5.49 0.97 -14.26
C GLN A 34 5.13 2.45 -14.30
N ILE A 35 6.13 3.33 -14.34
CA ILE A 35 5.97 4.77 -14.15
C ILE A 35 6.56 5.53 -15.34
N LYS A 36 5.71 6.30 -16.01
CA LYS A 36 6.08 7.08 -17.19
C LYS A 36 6.37 8.55 -16.90
N TYR A 37 5.74 9.12 -15.87
CA TYR A 37 5.83 10.54 -15.52
C TYR A 37 6.12 10.69 -14.02
N THR A 38 7.14 11.46 -13.68
CA THR A 38 7.65 11.58 -12.30
C THR A 38 7.35 12.92 -11.64
N SER A 39 6.94 13.95 -12.39
CA SER A 39 6.75 15.31 -11.88
C SER A 39 5.70 15.41 -10.76
N ASP A 40 4.70 14.52 -10.77
CA ASP A 40 3.57 14.51 -9.82
C ASP A 40 3.31 13.12 -9.26
N LEU A 41 4.36 12.29 -9.19
CA LEU A 41 4.24 10.93 -8.72
C LEU A 41 4.12 10.89 -7.21
N PHE A 42 2.91 10.56 -6.72
CA PHE A 42 2.64 10.31 -5.32
C PHE A 42 2.19 8.87 -5.10
N PHE A 43 2.79 8.20 -4.10
CA PHE A 43 2.37 6.88 -3.65
C PHE A 43 1.54 6.98 -2.38
N ARG A 44 0.43 6.26 -2.35
CA ARG A 44 -0.37 6.08 -1.13
C ARG A 44 -0.06 4.72 -0.53
N PHE A 45 0.26 4.72 0.76
CA PHE A 45 0.35 3.51 1.56
C PHE A 45 -1.04 3.17 2.10
N ILE A 46 -1.58 2.02 1.69
CA ILE A 46 -2.98 1.67 1.91
C ILE A 46 -3.15 0.17 2.18
N VAL A 47 -4.24 -0.21 2.86
CA VAL A 47 -4.64 -1.61 3.05
C VAL A 47 -5.00 -2.21 1.69
N LYS A 48 -4.33 -3.31 1.33
CA LYS A 48 -4.57 -4.07 0.11
C LYS A 48 -5.41 -5.32 0.34
N PHE A 49 -5.21 -5.95 1.50
CA PHE A 49 -5.91 -7.18 1.86
C PHE A 49 -6.49 -7.03 3.25
N PHE A 50 -7.80 -7.21 3.37
CA PHE A 50 -8.48 -7.28 4.66
C PHE A 50 -8.52 -8.74 5.11
N PRO A 51 -8.06 -9.06 6.33
CA PRO A 51 -8.25 -10.40 6.86
C PRO A 51 -9.76 -10.67 7.04
N PRO A 52 -10.23 -11.92 6.89
CA PRO A 52 -11.63 -12.26 7.07
C PRO A 52 -12.11 -12.04 8.52
N ASP A 53 -11.19 -12.03 9.48
CA ASP A 53 -11.44 -11.70 10.88
C ASP A 53 -10.45 -10.61 11.36
N PRO A 54 -10.91 -9.42 11.80
CA PRO A 54 -10.05 -8.37 12.35
C PRO A 54 -9.19 -8.82 13.55
N GLY A 55 -9.63 -9.83 14.30
CA GLY A 55 -8.90 -10.42 15.42
C GLY A 55 -7.58 -11.08 15.00
N GLN A 56 -7.38 -11.37 13.72
CA GLN A 56 -6.13 -11.94 13.19
C GLN A 56 -4.96 -10.95 13.20
N LEU A 57 -5.22 -9.63 13.29
CA LEU A 57 -4.18 -8.61 13.36
C LEU A 57 -3.49 -8.63 14.73
N LYS A 58 -2.22 -9.06 14.76
CA LYS A 58 -1.49 -9.28 16.01
C LYS A 58 -0.85 -8.00 16.53
N ARG A 59 -0.42 -7.10 15.64
CA ARG A 59 0.34 -5.90 16.04
C ARG A 59 -0.56 -4.68 16.23
N GLY A 60 -0.28 -3.94 17.32
CA GLY A 60 -1.00 -2.69 17.63
C GLY A 60 -0.88 -1.65 16.51
N LEU A 61 0.32 -1.50 15.92
CA LEU A 61 0.53 -0.61 14.78
C LEU A 61 -0.31 -1.01 13.56
N THR A 62 -0.38 -2.29 13.23
CA THR A 62 -1.20 -2.78 12.11
C THR A 62 -2.67 -2.43 12.33
N ARG A 63 -3.22 -2.73 13.51
CA ARG A 63 -4.61 -2.37 13.85
C ARG A 63 -4.87 -0.88 13.78
N HIS A 64 -3.93 -0.07 14.28
CA HIS A 64 -4.03 1.39 14.21
C HIS A 64 -4.05 1.88 12.77
N LEU A 65 -3.15 1.39 11.92
CA LEU A 65 -3.11 1.75 10.51
C LEU A 65 -4.43 1.38 9.85
N PHE A 66 -4.89 0.13 9.97
CA PHE A 66 -6.19 -0.31 9.43
C PHE A 66 -7.35 0.62 9.80
N ALA A 67 -7.41 1.07 11.06
CA ALA A 67 -8.45 1.98 11.54
C ALA A 67 -8.42 3.36 10.87
N LEU A 68 -7.25 3.82 10.39
CA LEU A 68 -7.14 5.08 9.63
C LEU A 68 -7.63 4.97 8.18
N GLN A 69 -7.90 3.75 7.68
CA GLN A 69 -8.40 3.51 6.32
C GLN A 69 -9.89 3.16 6.27
N ILE A 70 -10.57 3.11 7.43
CA ILE A 70 -12.03 3.01 7.54
C ILE A 70 -12.62 4.41 7.60
#